data_AF-A0A084W7F8-F1
#
_entry.id   AF-A0A084W7F8-F1
#
_cell.length_a   1.000
_cell.length_b   1.000
_cell.length_c   1.000
_cell.angle_alpha   90.00
_cell.angle_beta   90.00
_cell.angle_gamma   90.00
#
_symmetry.space_group_name_H-M   'P 1'
#
loop_
_entity.id
_entity.type
_entity.pdbx_description
1 polymer ?
#
loop_
_entity_poly.entity_id
_entity_poly.type
_entity_poly.pdbx_seq_one_letter_code
_entity_poly.pdbx_strand_id
1 'polypeptide(L)'
;MHAPRECAYAFHHFLTAYRVQVLPARCTNVVRGDVAGVPRRLIALDVLNLLREEFDDTRLHFAIRYLQLMRRFCLYGFLRPTEMRAVIAPVLVLPKIFPEPDAPSNLLEKSMILLELLLLANLLGTPDALAGELQRACVEFRANPAGNRQP
;
A
#
# COMPACT_ATOMS: atom_id res chain seq x y z
N MET A 1 -0.22 24.87 -21.39
CA MET A 1 0.78 23.83 -21.06
C MET A 1 0.10 22.75 -20.23
N HIS A 2 -0.01 21.52 -20.75
CA HIS A 2 -0.66 20.38 -20.06
C HIS A 2 0.34 19.32 -19.55
N ALA A 3 1.63 19.65 -19.49
CA ALA A 3 2.72 18.71 -19.21
C ALA A 3 2.50 17.81 -17.97
N PRO A 4 1.99 18.27 -16.81
CA PRO A 4 1.75 17.38 -15.66
C PRO A 4 0.71 16.28 -15.95
N ARG A 5 -0.35 16.62 -16.71
CA ARG A 5 -1.41 15.67 -17.07
C ARG A 5 -0.93 14.65 -18.10
N GLU A 6 -0.14 15.10 -19.06
CA GLU A 6 0.49 14.26 -20.08
C GLU A 6 1.48 13.27 -19.45
N CYS A 7 2.30 13.72 -18.49
CA CYS A 7 3.20 12.85 -17.73
C CYS A 7 2.43 11.79 -16.93
N ALA A 8 1.34 12.17 -16.26
CA ALA A 8 0.50 11.22 -15.51
C ALA A 8 -0.13 10.17 -16.45
N TYR A 9 -0.60 10.60 -17.63
CA TYR A 9 -1.16 9.69 -18.63
C TYR A 9 -0.10 8.73 -19.19
N ALA A 10 1.08 9.25 -19.55
CA ALA A 10 2.20 8.44 -20.05
C ALA A 10 2.66 7.41 -19.00
N PHE A 11 2.73 7.81 -17.73
CA PHE A 11 3.06 6.91 -16.63
C PHE A 11 1.99 5.82 -16.43
N HIS A 12 0.71 6.19 -16.45
CA HIS A 12 -0.38 5.22 -16.38
C HIS A 12 -0.36 4.23 -17.55
N HIS A 13 -0.09 4.74 -18.76
CA HIS A 13 0.03 3.93 -19.96
C HIS A 13 1.20 2.95 -19.85
N PHE A 14 2.37 3.41 -19.37
CA PHE A 14 3.52 2.54 -19.09
C PHE A 14 3.15 1.38 -18.17
N LEU A 15 2.54 1.67 -17.01
CA LEU A 15 2.13 0.63 -16.06
C LEU A 15 1.18 -0.40 -16.69
N THR A 16 0.26 0.08 -17.52
CA THR A 16 -0.77 -0.75 -18.16
C THR A 16 -0.20 -1.61 -19.29
N ALA A 17 0.54 -1.00 -20.21
CA ALA A 17 1.11 -1.67 -21.37
C ALA A 17 2.09 -2.77 -20.96
N TYR A 18 2.92 -2.50 -19.94
CA TYR A 18 3.91 -3.46 -19.44
C TYR A 18 3.40 -4.35 -18.31
N ARG A 19 2.11 -4.25 -17.95
CA ARG A 19 1.49 -5.01 -16.85
C ARG A 19 2.32 -5.00 -15.57
N VAL A 20 2.87 -3.83 -15.23
CA VAL A 20 3.78 -3.68 -14.10
C VAL A 20 3.04 -3.97 -12.80
N GLN A 21 3.42 -5.07 -12.14
CA GLN A 21 2.91 -5.42 -10.81
C GLN A 21 3.75 -4.72 -9.75
N VAL A 22 3.13 -3.80 -9.00
CA VAL A 22 3.78 -3.08 -7.91
C VAL A 22 3.87 -3.96 -6.66
N LEU A 23 2.82 -4.75 -6.40
CA LEU A 23 2.81 -5.76 -5.35
C LEU A 23 2.80 -7.15 -6.00
N PRO A 24 3.69 -8.08 -5.60
CA PRO A 24 3.65 -9.46 -6.04
C PRO A 24 2.34 -10.14 -5.60
N ALA A 25 1.98 -11.24 -6.27
CA ALA A 25 0.76 -11.98 -5.99
C ALA A 25 0.62 -12.38 -4.51
N ARG A 26 1.72 -12.81 -3.87
CA ARG A 26 1.72 -13.18 -2.44
C ARG A 26 1.39 -11.99 -1.54
N CYS A 27 1.93 -10.81 -1.83
CA CYS A 27 1.57 -9.57 -1.14
C CYS A 27 0.08 -9.24 -1.31
N THR A 28 -0.44 -9.35 -2.54
CA THR A 28 -1.86 -9.09 -2.79
C THR A 28 -2.77 -10.10 -2.10
N ASN A 29 -2.34 -11.36 -1.98
CA ASN A 29 -3.07 -12.41 -1.28
C ASN A 29 -3.11 -12.16 0.23
N VAL A 30 -2.03 -11.65 0.83
CA VAL A 30 -2.01 -11.25 2.24
C VAL A 30 -2.99 -10.11 2.51
N VAL A 31 -3.03 -9.08 1.66
CA VAL A 31 -4.01 -7.99 1.82
C VAL A 31 -5.45 -8.45 1.54
N ARG A 32 -5.62 -9.44 0.65
CA ARG A 32 -6.93 -10.02 0.34
C ARG A 32 -7.41 -11.02 1.38
N GLY A 33 -6.50 -11.60 2.15
CA GLY A 33 -6.82 -12.52 3.21
C GLY A 33 -7.62 -11.82 4.29
N ASP A 34 -8.79 -12.38 4.60
CA ASP A 34 -9.57 -11.95 5.75
C ASP A 34 -8.93 -12.56 7.00
N VAL A 35 -8.06 -11.80 7.67
CA VAL A 35 -7.39 -12.24 8.89
C VAL A 35 -8.05 -11.56 10.09
N ALA A 36 -9.16 -12.16 10.54
CA ALA A 36 -9.93 -11.67 11.65
C ALA A 36 -9.07 -11.43 12.90
N GLY A 37 -9.22 -10.25 13.51
CA GLY A 37 -8.53 -9.87 14.75
C GLY A 37 -7.10 -9.37 14.57
N VAL A 38 -6.51 -9.44 13.36
CA VAL A 38 -5.16 -8.91 13.12
C VAL A 38 -5.21 -7.41 12.81
N PRO A 39 -4.41 -6.57 13.48
CA PRO A 39 -4.34 -5.15 13.17
C PRO A 39 -3.88 -4.89 11.72
N ARG A 40 -4.53 -3.94 11.05
CA ARG A 40 -4.19 -3.53 9.67
C ARG A 40 -2.73 -3.09 9.53
N ARG A 41 -2.19 -2.44 10.56
CA ARG A 41 -0.77 -2.05 10.64
C ARG A 41 0.15 -3.27 10.57
N LEU A 42 -0.20 -4.38 11.22
CA LEU A 42 0.60 -5.61 11.20
C LEU A 42 0.58 -6.26 9.81
N ILE A 43 -0.60 -6.31 9.18
CA ILE A 43 -0.75 -6.79 7.79
C ILE A 43 0.09 -5.92 6.85
N ALA A 44 0.05 -4.60 7.00
CA ALA A 44 0.85 -3.69 6.17
C ALA A 44 2.36 -3.91 6.35
N LEU A 45 2.85 -4.07 7.59
CA LEU A 45 4.26 -4.35 7.88
C LEU A 45 4.71 -5.70 7.29
N ASP A 46 3.87 -6.73 7.40
CA ASP A 46 4.14 -8.05 6.82
C ASP A 46 4.23 -7.96 5.29
N VAL A 47 3.32 -7.23 4.64
CA VAL A 47 3.37 -7.02 3.19
C VAL A 47 4.64 -6.27 2.76
N LEU A 48 5.09 -5.27 3.53
CA LEU A 48 6.34 -4.57 3.25
C LEU A 48 7.56 -5.48 3.41
N ASN A 49 7.57 -6.35 4.43
CA ASN A 49 8.63 -7.33 4.62
C ASN A 49 8.66 -8.32 3.45
N LEU A 50 7.49 -8.87 3.11
CA LEU A 50 7.30 -9.81 2.01
C LEU A 50 7.73 -9.23 0.64
N LEU A 51 7.48 -7.95 0.40
CA LEU A 51 7.90 -7.28 -0.83
C LEU A 51 9.42 -7.36 -1.03
N ARG A 52 10.20 -7.28 0.06
CA ARG A 52 11.66 -7.39 0.02
C ARG A 52 12.16 -8.81 -0.22
N GLU A 53 11.38 -9.80 0.16
CA GLU A 53 11.70 -11.22 -0.07
C GLU A 53 11.37 -11.65 -1.50
N GLU A 54 10.30 -11.12 -2.08
CA GLU A 54 9.74 -11.55 -3.36
C GLU A 54 10.37 -10.87 -4.59
N PHE A 55 10.79 -9.62 -4.45
CA PHE A 55 11.33 -8.85 -5.57
C PHE A 55 12.86 -8.80 -5.56
N ASP A 56 13.43 -8.88 -6.76
CA ASP A 56 14.84 -8.56 -7.01
C ASP A 56 15.09 -7.04 -6.89
N ASP A 57 16.36 -6.64 -6.85
CA ASP A 57 16.77 -5.24 -6.62
C ASP A 57 16.08 -4.24 -7.53
N THR A 58 15.87 -4.58 -8.81
CA THR A 58 15.26 -3.66 -9.77
C THR A 58 13.76 -3.49 -9.55
N ARG A 59 13.02 -4.60 -9.39
CA ARG A 59 11.58 -4.55 -9.12
C ARG A 59 11.29 -3.96 -7.74
N LEU A 60 12.12 -4.28 -6.76
CA LEU A 60 12.06 -3.71 -5.43
C LEU A 60 12.29 -2.21 -5.47
N HIS A 61 13.32 -1.74 -6.19
CA HIS A 61 13.57 -0.30 -6.36
C HIS A 61 12.36 0.41 -6.97
N PHE A 62 11.78 -0.17 -8.02
CA PHE A 62 10.57 0.37 -8.63
C PHE A 62 9.40 0.44 -7.63
N ALA A 63 9.12 -0.66 -6.92
CA ALA A 63 8.03 -0.73 -5.96
C ALA A 63 8.21 0.28 -4.83
N ILE A 64 9.42 0.44 -4.30
CA ILE A 64 9.76 1.46 -3.30
C ILE A 64 9.41 2.87 -3.82
N ARG A 65 9.88 3.22 -5.02
CA ARG A 65 9.65 4.55 -5.60
C ARG A 65 8.17 4.79 -5.89
N TYR A 66 7.47 3.77 -6.38
CA TYR A 66 6.04 3.84 -6.64
C TYR A 66 5.24 4.08 -5.35
N LEU A 67 5.49 3.29 -4.31
CA LEU A 67 4.79 3.41 -3.02
C LEU A 67 5.09 4.76 -2.34
N GLN A 68 6.33 5.24 -2.42
CA GLN A 68 6.70 6.57 -1.94
C GLN A 68 5.98 7.70 -2.70
N LEU A 69 5.83 7.56 -4.03
CA LEU A 69 5.09 8.52 -4.85
C LEU A 69 3.60 8.53 -4.47
N MET A 70 2.98 7.35 -4.34
CA MET A 70 1.58 7.23 -3.93
C MET A 70 1.36 7.78 -2.52
N ARG A 71 2.27 7.51 -1.58
CA ARG A 71 2.25 8.11 -0.23
C ARG A 71 2.24 9.64 -0.31
N ARG A 72 3.11 10.24 -1.14
CA ARG A 72 3.15 11.70 -1.32
C ARG A 72 1.83 12.23 -1.86
N PHE A 73 1.22 11.58 -2.83
CA PHE A 73 -0.09 11.99 -3.36
C PHE A 73 -1.20 11.85 -2.32
N CYS A 74 -1.22 10.77 -1.54
CA CYS A 74 -2.18 10.58 -0.46
C CYS A 74 -2.06 11.69 0.62
N LEU A 75 -0.84 11.99 1.06
CA LEU A 75 -0.61 13.01 2.08
C LEU A 75 -0.86 14.44 1.57
N TYR A 76 -0.47 14.73 0.34
CA TYR A 76 -0.70 16.04 -0.26
C TYR A 76 -2.19 16.35 -0.35
N GLY A 77 -2.98 15.35 -0.75
CA GLY A 77 -4.42 15.46 -0.83
C GLY A 77 -5.13 15.59 0.52
N PHE A 78 -4.59 14.98 1.58
CA PHE A 78 -5.07 15.19 2.95
C PHE A 78 -4.80 16.63 3.44
N LEU A 79 -3.62 17.16 3.13
CA LEU A 79 -3.21 18.52 3.54
C LEU A 79 -3.87 19.63 2.70
N ARG A 80 -4.30 19.32 1.46
CA ARG A 80 -4.98 20.27 0.55
C ARG A 80 -6.18 19.62 -0.14
N PRO A 81 -7.32 19.48 0.56
CA PRO A 81 -8.48 18.73 0.08
C PRO A 81 -9.10 19.29 -1.22
N THR A 82 -8.99 20.60 -1.45
CA THR A 82 -9.54 21.29 -2.63
C THR A 82 -8.79 20.94 -3.92
N GLU A 83 -7.51 20.59 -3.84
CA GLU A 83 -6.66 20.22 -4.98
C GLU A 83 -6.81 18.73 -5.35
N MET A 84 -7.39 17.93 -4.45
CA MET A 84 -7.50 16.48 -4.59
C MET A 84 -8.77 16.01 -5.31
N ARG A 85 -9.72 16.90 -5.62
CA ARG A 85 -10.91 16.55 -6.43
C ARG A 85 -10.57 15.99 -7.81
N ALA A 86 -9.33 16.15 -8.28
CA ALA A 86 -8.84 15.61 -9.55
C ALA A 86 -8.03 14.30 -9.41
N VAL A 87 -7.71 13.81 -8.21
CA VAL A 87 -6.88 12.60 -8.06
C VAL A 87 -7.46 11.67 -7.00
N ILE A 88 -8.32 10.79 -7.49
CA ILE A 88 -8.88 9.61 -6.84
C ILE A 88 -7.72 8.62 -6.55
N ALA A 89 -6.76 8.95 -5.68
CA ALA A 89 -5.49 8.22 -5.57
C ALA A 89 -5.61 6.80 -4.97
N PRO A 90 -6.42 6.55 -3.92
CA PRO A 90 -6.57 5.18 -3.41
C PRO A 90 -7.45 4.31 -4.33
N VAL A 91 -8.53 4.88 -4.87
CA VAL A 91 -9.53 4.14 -5.67
C VAL A 91 -9.10 3.92 -7.13
N LEU A 92 -8.24 4.77 -7.72
CA LEU A 92 -7.67 4.52 -9.06
C LEU A 92 -6.49 3.54 -9.06
N VAL A 93 -5.82 3.37 -7.93
CA VAL A 93 -4.68 2.43 -7.80
C VAL A 93 -5.17 1.03 -7.42
N LEU A 94 -6.32 0.92 -6.75
CA LEU A 94 -6.96 -0.34 -6.38
C LEU A 94 -7.06 -1.37 -7.52
N PRO A 95 -7.49 -1.05 -8.75
CA PRO A 95 -7.55 -2.01 -9.86
C PRO A 95 -6.18 -2.44 -10.39
N LYS A 96 -5.13 -1.66 -10.11
CA LYS A 96 -3.75 -1.99 -10.52
C LYS A 96 -3.02 -2.80 -9.46
N ILE A 97 -3.41 -2.67 -8.19
CA ILE A 97 -2.92 -3.50 -7.10
C ILE A 97 -3.72 -4.82 -7.02
N PHE A 98 -5.02 -4.78 -7.30
CA PHE A 98 -5.91 -5.94 -7.27
C PHE A 98 -6.58 -6.11 -8.64
N PRO A 99 -6.11 -7.05 -9.47
CA PRO A 99 -6.64 -7.24 -10.82
C PRO A 99 -8.03 -7.88 -10.88
N GLU A 100 -8.57 -8.38 -9.75
CA GLU A 100 -9.89 -9.05 -9.71
C GLU A 100 -10.91 -8.22 -8.90
N PRO A 101 -12.19 -8.24 -9.29
CA PRO A 101 -13.24 -7.48 -8.63
C PRO A 101 -13.50 -8.00 -7.21
N ASP A 102 -13.46 -7.08 -6.24
CA ASP A 102 -13.76 -7.35 -4.83
C ASP A 102 -15.18 -6.86 -4.47
N ALA A 103 -15.82 -7.55 -3.52
CA ALA A 103 -17.08 -7.07 -2.94
C ALA A 103 -16.89 -5.70 -2.26
N PRO A 104 -17.88 -4.79 -2.31
CA PRO A 104 -17.73 -3.40 -1.83
C PRO A 104 -17.42 -3.27 -0.33
N SER A 105 -17.85 -4.22 0.51
CA SER A 105 -17.48 -4.27 1.95
C SER A 105 -15.99 -4.56 2.13
N ASN A 106 -15.43 -5.46 1.31
CA ASN A 106 -14.01 -5.82 1.32
C ASN A 106 -13.15 -4.67 0.79
N LEU A 107 -13.71 -3.80 -0.06
CA LEU A 107 -13.02 -2.66 -0.63
C LEU A 107 -12.60 -1.64 0.43
N LEU A 108 -13.47 -1.36 1.42
CA LEU A 108 -13.18 -0.38 2.47
C LEU A 108 -12.03 -0.85 3.37
N GLU A 109 -12.10 -2.10 3.83
CA GLU A 109 -11.07 -2.69 4.68
C GLU A 109 -9.73 -2.80 3.97
N LYS A 110 -9.74 -3.25 2.71
CA LYS A 110 -8.54 -3.31 1.86
C LYS A 110 -7.95 -1.92 1.62
N SER A 111 -8.79 -0.90 1.43
CA SER A 111 -8.35 0.49 1.30
C SER A 111 -7.64 1.00 2.55
N MET A 112 -8.10 0.60 3.74
CA MET A 112 -7.45 0.96 5.00
C MET A 112 -6.09 0.26 5.17
N ILE A 113 -5.97 -1.01 4.78
CA ILE A 113 -4.69 -1.73 4.79
C ILE A 113 -3.72 -1.09 3.79
N LEU A 114 -4.19 -0.74 2.60
CA LEU A 114 -3.36 -0.04 1.60
C LEU A 114 -2.91 1.34 2.10
N LEU A 115 -3.78 2.07 2.81
CA LEU A 115 -3.40 3.35 3.40
C LEU A 115 -2.28 3.18 4.42
N GLU A 116 -2.40 2.20 5.34
CA GLU A 116 -1.34 1.86 6.30
C GLU A 116 -0.03 1.51 5.59
N LEU A 117 -0.10 0.67 4.56
CA LEU A 117 1.06 0.29 3.75
C LEU A 117 1.74 1.52 3.11
N LEU A 118 0.95 2.45 2.57
CA LEU A 118 1.49 3.69 1.99
C LEU A 118 2.12 4.58 3.05
N LEU A 119 1.51 4.72 4.23
CA LEU A 119 2.07 5.52 5.33
C LEU A 119 3.42 4.97 5.80
N LEU A 120 3.54 3.64 5.84
CA LEU A 120 4.73 2.89 6.26
C LEU A 120 5.78 2.68 5.14
N ALA A 121 5.49 3.04 3.90
CA ALA A 121 6.35 2.77 2.73
C ALA A 121 7.80 3.29 2.86
N ASN A 122 8.05 4.28 3.71
CA ASN A 122 9.41 4.77 3.98
C ASN A 122 10.31 3.71 4.64
N LEU A 123 9.72 2.76 5.38
CA LEU A 123 10.45 1.67 6.04
C LEU A 123 11.11 0.71 5.04
N LEU A 124 10.66 0.65 3.79
CA LEU A 124 11.30 -0.17 2.77
C LEU A 124 12.74 0.28 2.47
N GLY A 125 13.07 1.55 2.70
CA GLY A 125 14.44 2.07 2.54
C GLY A 125 15.39 1.68 3.68
N THR A 126 14.87 1.17 4.80
CA THR A 126 15.62 0.92 6.03
C THR A 126 15.27 -0.47 6.60
N PRO A 127 15.95 -1.55 6.14
CA PRO A 127 15.63 -2.93 6.54
C PRO A 127 15.54 -3.13 8.04
N ASP A 128 16.51 -2.59 8.79
CA ASP A 128 16.59 -2.74 10.24
C ASP A 128 15.42 -2.04 10.94
N ALA A 129 14.99 -0.89 10.42
CA ALA A 129 13.86 -0.15 10.96
C ALA A 129 12.54 -0.90 10.70
N LEU A 130 12.38 -1.50 9.52
CA LEU A 130 11.23 -2.33 9.20
C LEU A 130 11.15 -3.55 10.12
N ALA A 131 12.27 -4.27 10.29
CA ALA A 131 12.34 -5.41 11.19
C ALA A 131 12.02 -5.02 12.65
N GLY A 132 12.55 -3.86 13.11
CA GLY A 132 12.27 -3.35 14.44
C GLY A 132 10.82 -2.91 14.66
N GLU A 133 10.15 -2.34 13.65
CA GLU A 133 8.72 -2.02 13.72
C GLU A 133 7.85 -3.28 13.67
N LEU A 134 8.19 -4.25 12.82
CA LEU A 134 7.47 -5.53 12.73
C LEU A 134 7.55 -6.29 14.06
N GLN A 135 8.74 -6.35 14.66
CA GLN A 135 8.93 -7.00 15.96
C GLN A 135 8.12 -6.30 17.06
N ARG A 136 8.12 -4.96 17.10
CA ARG A 136 7.32 -4.20 18.06
C ARG A 136 5.83 -4.46 17.89
N ALA A 137 5.31 -4.38 16.66
CA ALA A 137 3.90 -4.64 16.38
C ALA A 137 3.49 -6.08 16.72
N CYS A 138 4.35 -7.07 16.49
CA CYS A 138 4.13 -8.45 16.89
C CYS A 138 4.06 -8.62 18.42
N VAL A 139 4.95 -7.97 19.16
CA VAL A 139 4.96 -8.02 20.64
C VAL A 139 3.71 -7.35 21.20
N GLU A 140 3.34 -6.18 20.69
CA GLU A 140 2.12 -5.46 21.08
C GLU A 140 0.86 -6.30 20.83
N PHE A 141 0.76 -6.93 19.66
CA PHE A 141 -0.35 -7.81 19.32
C PHE A 141 -0.42 -9.04 20.24
N ARG A 142 0.73 -9.67 20.55
CA ARG A 142 0.74 -10.82 21.49
C ARG A 142 0.39 -10.42 22.91
N ALA A 143 0.78 -9.20 23.33
CA ALA A 143 0.44 -8.67 24.65
C ALA A 143 -1.04 -8.28 24.76
N ASN A 144 -1.69 -7.95 23.63
CA ASN A 144 -3.10 -7.58 23.59
C ASN A 144 -3.81 -8.11 22.32
N PRO A 145 -4.06 -9.42 22.22
CA PRO A 145 -4.56 -10.07 21.00
C PRO A 145 -6.02 -9.71 20.68
N ALA A 146 -6.75 -9.18 21.68
CA ALA A 146 -8.05 -8.56 21.51
C ALA A 146 -7.88 -7.06 21.69
N GLY A 147 -7.60 -6.34 20.61
CA GLY A 147 -7.95 -4.93 20.56
C GLY A 147 -9.45 -4.85 20.86
N ASN A 148 -9.80 -4.42 22.08
CA ASN A 148 -11.18 -4.20 22.50
C ASN A 148 -11.95 -3.59 21.34
N ARG A 149 -13.11 -4.19 21.04
CA ARG A 149 -14.17 -3.58 20.24
C ARG A 149 -14.29 -2.11 20.70
N GLN A 150 -13.70 -1.19 19.95
CA GLN A 150 -14.00 0.23 20.15
C GLN A 150 -15.39 0.43 19.54
N PRO A 151 -16.30 1.09 20.27
CA PRO A 151 -17.69 1.29 19.86
C PRO A 151 -17.81 2.12 18.58
#